data_AF-A0A1V5DFP9-F1
#
_entry.id   AF-A0A1V5DFP9-F1
#
_cell.length_a   1.000
_cell.length_b   1.000
_cell.length_c   1.000
_cell.angle_alpha   90.00
_cell.angle_beta   90.00
_cell.angle_gamma   90.00
#
_symmetry.space_group_name_H-M   'P 1'
#
loop_
_entity.id
_entity.type
_entity.pdbx_description
1 polymer ?
#
loop_
_entity_poly.entity_id
_entity_poly.type
_entity_poly.pdbx_seq_one_letter_code
_entity_poly.pdbx_strand_id
1 'polypeptide(L)'
;MKKVFILSFCLLFGLFAFATNSVADQWLDEVVSFDRPAGSSSAGGPAEYALGPNDGNHVSIDIPETLILAFTDNTAYDGAGNDLKIYQVIGGDSNVDIYASKDNITYVYLGRTAYDVEYDLSSYSGLPYVNYLKFVGLDNGGAVAGFDLDAVEALNSGAPVPLPPAVLLLGSGLVGLIGLRSRKS
;
A
#
# COMPACT_ATOMS: atom_id res chain seq x y z
N MET A 1 41.14 -17.02 -44.11
CA MET A 1 40.63 -17.95 -43.08
C MET A 1 40.23 -17.12 -41.87
N LYS A 2 38.93 -17.07 -41.55
CA LYS A 2 38.37 -16.27 -40.45
C LYS A 2 38.57 -17.01 -39.12
N LYS A 3 39.11 -16.34 -38.10
CA LYS A 3 39.07 -16.84 -36.71
C LYS A 3 38.31 -15.82 -35.87
N VAL A 4 37.10 -16.21 -35.51
CA VAL A 4 36.22 -15.55 -34.54
C VAL A 4 36.73 -15.92 -33.16
N PHE A 5 36.92 -14.93 -32.27
CA PHE A 5 37.02 -15.19 -30.83
C PHE A 5 35.89 -14.46 -30.12
N ILE A 6 35.10 -15.28 -29.43
CA ILE A 6 33.85 -14.93 -28.75
C ILE A 6 34.20 -14.22 -27.44
N LEU A 7 33.57 -13.07 -27.22
CA LEU A 7 33.55 -12.34 -25.96
C LEU A 7 32.71 -13.15 -24.96
N SER A 8 33.30 -13.62 -23.85
CA SER A 8 32.54 -14.24 -22.76
C SER A 8 32.44 -13.26 -21.60
N PHE A 9 31.29 -12.61 -21.49
CA PHE A 9 30.93 -11.72 -20.40
C PHE A 9 30.18 -12.55 -19.34
N CYS A 10 30.91 -13.04 -18.33
CA CYS A 10 30.29 -13.67 -17.16
C CYS A 10 30.01 -12.58 -16.13
N LEU A 11 28.78 -12.10 -16.08
CA LEU A 11 28.27 -11.28 -14.98
C LEU A 11 27.28 -12.14 -14.19
N LEU A 12 27.78 -12.82 -13.15
CA LEU A 12 26.94 -13.46 -12.14
C LEU A 12 27.06 -12.65 -10.85
N PHE A 13 26.14 -11.71 -10.64
CA PHE A 13 25.85 -11.16 -9.33
C PHE A 13 24.54 -11.81 -8.85
N GLY A 14 24.67 -12.99 -8.24
CA GLY A 14 23.59 -13.59 -7.46
C GLY A 14 23.56 -12.92 -6.10
N LEU A 15 22.80 -11.83 -5.97
CA LEU A 15 22.52 -11.23 -4.67
C LEU A 15 21.43 -12.07 -4.00
N PHE A 16 21.82 -13.05 -3.18
CA PHE A 16 20.89 -13.69 -2.26
C PHE A 16 20.69 -12.75 -1.07
N ALA A 17 19.55 -12.05 -1.04
CA ALA A 17 19.10 -11.37 0.16
C ALA A 17 18.68 -12.43 1.18
N PHE A 18 19.42 -12.53 2.27
CA PHE A 18 18.97 -13.25 3.46
C PHE A 18 17.90 -12.38 4.14
N ALA A 19 16.62 -12.69 3.91
CA ALA A 19 15.55 -12.14 4.73
C ALA A 19 15.63 -12.82 6.10
N THR A 20 15.94 -12.03 7.14
CA THR A 20 15.75 -12.48 8.52
C THR A 20 14.25 -12.65 8.75
N ASN A 21 13.82 -13.82 9.22
CA ASN A 21 12.46 -14.03 9.71
C ASN A 21 12.28 -13.23 11.02
N SER A 22 12.17 -11.91 10.95
CA SER A 22 11.34 -11.20 11.92
C SER A 22 9.92 -11.72 11.73
N VAL A 23 9.18 -11.92 12.81
CA VAL A 23 7.73 -12.04 12.69
C VAL A 23 7.30 -10.78 11.97
N ALA A 24 6.71 -10.94 10.78
CA ALA A 24 6.16 -9.83 10.04
C ALA A 24 5.23 -9.08 10.99
N ASP A 25 5.42 -7.77 11.11
CA ASP A 25 4.54 -6.91 11.89
C ASP A 25 3.08 -7.13 11.41
N GLN A 26 2.06 -6.86 12.23
CA GLN A 26 0.66 -6.82 11.79
C GLN A 26 0.23 -5.44 11.30
N TRP A 27 1.05 -4.41 11.47
CA TRP A 27 0.70 -3.04 11.14
C TRP A 27 1.08 -2.66 9.72
N LEU A 28 0.32 -1.72 9.19
CA LEU A 28 0.63 -1.08 7.93
C LEU A 28 1.80 -0.09 8.14
N ASP A 29 2.75 -0.05 7.21
CA ASP A 29 4.10 0.52 7.46
C ASP A 29 4.64 1.47 6.38
N GLU A 30 3.95 1.67 5.26
CA GLU A 30 4.39 2.60 4.20
C GLU A 30 3.29 3.55 3.72
N VAL A 31 3.63 4.84 3.61
CA VAL A 31 2.85 5.81 2.83
C VAL A 31 3.27 5.73 1.37
N VAL A 32 2.37 5.22 0.51
CA VAL A 32 2.62 5.14 -0.95
C VAL A 32 2.36 6.49 -1.61
N SER A 33 1.26 7.14 -1.25
CA SER A 33 0.92 8.48 -1.74
C SER A 33 -0.15 9.13 -0.89
N PHE A 34 -0.05 10.44 -0.69
CA PHE A 34 -1.13 11.27 -0.15
C PHE A 34 -1.41 12.41 -1.11
N ASP A 35 -2.49 12.30 -1.90
CA ASP A 35 -2.93 13.34 -2.82
C ASP A 35 -3.86 14.32 -2.10
N ARG A 36 -3.42 15.58 -2.04
CA ARG A 36 -4.10 16.69 -1.36
C ARG A 36 -4.32 17.83 -2.36
N PRO A 37 -5.30 17.69 -3.27
CA PRO A 37 -5.52 18.66 -4.33
C PRO A 37 -6.05 20.00 -3.79
N ALA A 38 -6.05 21.03 -4.64
CA ALA A 38 -6.62 22.32 -4.29
C ALA A 38 -8.09 22.18 -3.84
N GLY A 39 -8.38 22.66 -2.63
CA GLY A 39 -9.69 22.52 -1.99
C GLY A 39 -9.67 21.66 -0.73
N SER A 40 -8.62 20.87 -0.50
CA SER A 40 -8.40 20.16 0.76
C SER A 40 -8.02 21.11 1.90
N SER A 41 -8.29 20.71 3.13
CA SER A 41 -7.82 21.44 4.31
C SER A 41 -6.35 21.11 4.58
N SER A 42 -5.60 22.10 5.07
CA SER A 42 -4.21 21.88 5.51
C SER A 42 -4.11 21.36 6.94
N ALA A 43 -5.20 20.86 7.54
CA ALA A 43 -5.30 20.59 8.96
C ALA A 43 -5.07 19.12 9.35
N GLY A 44 -5.15 18.19 8.40
CA GLY A 44 -5.20 16.75 8.68
C GLY A 44 -3.88 16.04 9.01
N GLY A 45 -2.86 16.74 9.50
CA GLY A 45 -1.59 16.10 9.90
C GLY A 45 -0.79 15.42 8.76
N PRO A 46 0.38 14.82 9.10
CA PRO A 46 1.19 13.99 8.20
C PRO A 46 0.61 12.57 8.06
N ALA A 47 0.74 11.97 6.88
CA ALA A 47 0.21 10.62 6.59
C ALA A 47 0.89 9.52 7.42
N GLU A 48 2.12 9.75 7.85
CA GLU A 48 2.93 8.83 8.66
C GLU A 48 2.32 8.58 10.04
N TYR A 49 1.37 9.41 10.49
CA TYR A 49 0.61 9.16 11.72
C TYR A 49 -0.36 7.99 11.61
N ALA A 50 -0.66 7.51 10.39
CA ALA A 50 -1.50 6.33 10.17
C ALA A 50 -0.74 4.99 10.21
N LEU A 51 0.58 5.02 10.49
CA LEU A 51 1.47 3.85 10.39
C LEU A 51 1.75 3.26 11.78
N GLY A 52 1.90 1.94 11.81
CA GLY A 52 2.21 1.24 13.05
C GLY A 52 0.97 0.96 13.92
N PRO A 53 1.15 0.77 15.24
CA PRO A 53 0.07 0.41 16.14
C PRO A 53 -0.89 1.57 16.38
N ASN A 54 -2.16 1.23 16.69
CA ASN A 54 -3.12 2.18 17.23
C ASN A 54 -2.57 2.84 18.50
N ASP A 55 -2.24 4.12 18.40
CA ASP A 55 -1.63 4.90 19.48
C ASP A 55 -2.30 6.27 19.72
N GLY A 56 -3.37 6.58 18.99
CA GLY A 56 -4.13 7.81 19.08
C GLY A 56 -3.57 8.96 18.22
N ASN A 57 -2.41 8.79 17.57
CA ASN A 57 -2.00 9.70 16.49
C ASN A 57 -2.86 9.41 15.25
N HIS A 58 -3.09 10.43 14.42
CA HIS A 58 -3.93 10.26 13.23
C HIS A 58 -3.59 11.22 12.11
N VAL A 59 -3.91 10.81 10.89
CA VAL A 59 -4.05 11.69 9.73
C VAL A 59 -5.54 11.89 9.46
N SER A 60 -5.96 13.13 9.23
CA SER A 60 -7.33 13.44 8.79
C SER A 60 -7.38 13.47 7.26
N ILE A 61 -8.32 12.72 6.68
CA ILE A 61 -8.50 12.57 5.23
C ILE A 61 -9.81 13.26 4.83
N ASP A 62 -9.71 14.44 4.25
CA ASP A 62 -10.86 15.29 3.93
C ASP A 62 -11.21 15.29 2.44
N ILE A 63 -12.17 16.12 1.99
CA ILE A 63 -12.44 16.24 0.55
C ILE A 63 -11.53 17.29 -0.12
N PRO A 64 -10.93 16.97 -1.29
CA PRO A 64 -11.05 15.76 -2.10
C PRO A 64 -9.80 14.87 -2.01
N GLU A 65 -9.34 14.58 -0.80
CA GLU A 65 -8.08 13.89 -0.56
C GLU A 65 -8.17 12.38 -0.82
N THR A 66 -7.03 11.81 -1.20
CA THR A 66 -6.87 10.36 -1.30
C THR A 66 -5.53 9.94 -0.69
N LEU A 67 -5.59 9.01 0.24
CA LEU A 67 -4.43 8.40 0.87
C LEU A 67 -4.29 6.94 0.45
N ILE A 68 -3.09 6.55 0.04
CA ILE A 68 -2.74 5.16 -0.26
C ILE A 68 -1.60 4.75 0.64
N LEU A 69 -1.81 3.65 1.35
CA LEU A 69 -0.84 3.07 2.27
C LEU A 69 -0.59 1.60 1.91
N ALA A 70 0.56 1.05 2.33
CA ALA A 70 0.96 -0.31 2.04
C ALA A 70 1.53 -1.07 3.24
N PHE A 71 1.33 -2.40 3.19
CA PHE A 71 2.08 -3.39 3.94
C PHE A 71 3.33 -3.76 3.11
N THR A 72 4.53 -3.53 3.62
CA THR A 72 5.78 -3.76 2.87
C THR A 72 6.59 -4.94 3.36
N ASP A 73 6.62 -5.18 4.67
CA ASP A 73 7.30 -6.31 5.29
C ASP A 73 6.33 -7.42 5.75
N ASN A 74 5.03 -7.21 5.52
CA ASN A 74 3.93 -8.08 5.89
C ASN A 74 2.81 -8.07 4.84
N THR A 75 1.74 -8.83 5.08
CA THR A 75 0.55 -8.92 4.22
C THR A 75 -0.64 -9.36 5.06
N ALA A 76 -1.81 -8.76 4.83
CA ALA A 76 -3.07 -9.25 5.40
C ALA A 76 -3.64 -10.39 4.53
N TYR A 77 -3.72 -11.60 5.07
CA TYR A 77 -4.24 -12.77 4.37
C TYR A 77 -5.71 -13.01 4.66
N ASP A 78 -6.43 -13.59 3.69
CA ASP A 78 -7.77 -14.16 3.90
C ASP A 78 -7.67 -15.39 4.82
N GLY A 79 -8.03 -15.19 6.09
CA GLY A 79 -7.99 -16.18 7.15
C GLY A 79 -9.39 -16.56 7.63
N ALA A 80 -9.48 -16.98 8.90
CA ALA A 80 -10.78 -17.27 9.50
C ALA A 80 -11.32 -16.01 10.19
N GLY A 81 -12.49 -15.53 9.79
CA GLY A 81 -13.14 -14.36 10.38
C GLY A 81 -12.62 -13.06 9.76
N ASN A 82 -12.58 -11.98 10.56
CA ASN A 82 -12.08 -10.70 10.08
C ASN A 82 -10.55 -10.74 9.92
N ASP A 83 -10.04 -10.11 8.87
CA ASP A 83 -8.62 -10.13 8.49
C ASP A 83 -7.97 -8.75 8.53
N LEU A 84 -8.78 -7.69 8.45
CA LEU A 84 -8.36 -6.31 8.52
C LEU A 84 -9.13 -5.58 9.60
N LYS A 85 -8.45 -4.68 10.29
CA LYS A 85 -9.06 -3.71 11.17
C LYS A 85 -8.52 -2.32 10.91
N ILE A 86 -9.42 -1.37 10.78
CA ILE A 86 -9.13 0.04 10.58
C ILE A 86 -9.56 0.76 11.86
N TYR A 87 -8.63 1.51 12.43
CA TYR A 87 -8.83 2.30 13.63
C TYR A 87 -8.94 3.78 13.27
N GLN A 88 -9.80 4.48 13.98
CA GLN A 88 -9.91 5.93 13.89
C GLN A 88 -10.06 6.53 15.30
N VAL A 89 -9.75 7.82 15.44
CA VAL A 89 -9.68 8.45 16.77
C VAL A 89 -11.03 9.01 17.23
N ILE A 90 -11.82 9.62 16.34
CA ILE A 90 -13.08 10.30 16.68
C ILE A 90 -14.23 9.78 15.81
N GLY A 91 -14.98 8.82 16.33
CA GLY A 91 -16.00 8.13 15.54
C GLY A 91 -17.25 8.98 15.28
N GLY A 92 -17.71 8.98 14.03
CA GLY A 92 -19.05 9.40 13.63
C GLY A 92 -19.18 10.83 13.13
N ASP A 93 -18.09 11.56 12.97
CA ASP A 93 -18.10 12.98 12.56
C ASP A 93 -17.70 13.22 11.09
N SER A 94 -16.94 12.32 10.46
CA SER A 94 -16.58 12.35 9.04
C SER A 94 -16.57 10.94 8.40
N ASN A 95 -16.79 10.87 7.08
CA ASN A 95 -16.85 9.61 6.34
C ASN A 95 -15.65 9.40 5.40
N VAL A 96 -15.26 8.14 5.23
CA VAL A 96 -14.26 7.69 4.27
C VAL A 96 -14.75 6.48 3.47
N ASP A 97 -14.41 6.44 2.18
CA ASP A 97 -14.54 5.22 1.37
C ASP A 97 -13.21 4.46 1.37
N ILE A 98 -13.26 3.16 1.66
CA ILE A 98 -12.08 2.30 1.82
C ILE A 98 -12.03 1.28 0.69
N TYR A 99 -10.85 1.11 0.10
CA TYR A 99 -10.58 0.14 -0.95
C TYR A 99 -9.32 -0.65 -0.60
N ALA A 100 -9.30 -1.94 -0.96
CA ALA A 100 -8.14 -2.80 -0.82
C ALA A 100 -7.59 -3.26 -2.18
N SER A 101 -6.29 -3.53 -2.22
CA SER A 101 -5.61 -4.02 -3.41
C SER A 101 -4.44 -4.93 -3.06
N LYS A 102 -4.10 -5.81 -4.00
CA LYS A 102 -2.91 -6.66 -3.97
C LYS A 102 -1.72 -6.03 -4.67
N ASP A 103 -1.97 -5.11 -5.61
CA ASP A 103 -1.00 -4.69 -6.62
C ASP A 103 -0.93 -3.18 -6.83
N ASN A 104 -1.72 -2.39 -6.08
CA ASN A 104 -1.87 -0.95 -6.24
C ASN A 104 -2.36 -0.51 -7.65
N ILE A 105 -2.97 -1.43 -8.41
CA ILE A 105 -3.53 -1.16 -9.74
C ILE A 105 -5.03 -1.38 -9.70
N THR A 106 -5.45 -2.58 -9.29
CA THR A 106 -6.86 -2.95 -9.20
C THR A 106 -7.31 -2.85 -7.76
N TYR A 107 -8.38 -2.08 -7.52
CA TYR A 107 -8.93 -1.84 -6.20
C TYR A 107 -10.33 -2.43 -6.05
N VAL A 108 -10.54 -3.12 -4.94
CA VAL A 108 -11.84 -3.65 -4.53
C VAL A 108 -12.38 -2.76 -3.41
N TYR A 109 -13.62 -2.28 -3.57
CA TYR A 109 -14.29 -1.46 -2.56
C TYR A 109 -14.68 -2.31 -1.35
N LEU A 110 -14.21 -1.92 -0.17
CA LEU A 110 -14.53 -2.59 1.09
C LEU A 110 -15.80 -2.03 1.72
N GLY A 111 -15.97 -0.72 1.66
CA GLY A 111 -17.15 -0.06 2.20
C GLY A 111 -16.88 1.39 2.61
N ARG A 112 -17.93 2.01 3.12
CA ARG A 112 -17.91 3.33 3.73
C ARG A 112 -17.99 3.20 5.24
N THR A 113 -17.24 4.01 5.97
CA THR A 113 -17.36 4.10 7.42
C THR A 113 -17.13 5.51 7.93
N ALA A 114 -17.58 5.75 9.14
CA ALA A 114 -17.23 6.89 9.99
C ALA A 114 -16.69 6.43 11.35
N TYR A 115 -16.45 5.12 11.52
CA TYR A 115 -16.04 4.48 12.77
C TYR A 115 -14.96 3.44 12.49
N ASP A 116 -14.35 2.93 13.56
CA ASP A 116 -13.57 1.70 13.51
C ASP A 116 -14.36 0.60 12.80
N VAL A 117 -13.68 -0.15 11.94
CA VAL A 117 -14.32 -1.18 11.12
C VAL A 117 -13.39 -2.35 10.90
N GLU A 118 -13.97 -3.53 10.84
CA GLU A 118 -13.27 -4.78 10.55
C GLU A 118 -13.83 -5.39 9.26
N TYR A 119 -12.97 -6.03 8.48
CA TYR A 119 -13.32 -6.67 7.22
C TYR A 119 -12.84 -8.11 7.17
N ASP A 120 -13.75 -9.02 6.81
CA ASP A 120 -13.47 -10.39 6.39
C ASP A 120 -13.25 -10.41 4.87
N LEU A 121 -12.04 -10.73 4.42
CA LEU A 121 -11.65 -10.68 3.01
C LEU A 121 -12.37 -11.72 2.17
N SER A 122 -12.82 -12.83 2.77
CA SER A 122 -13.62 -13.85 2.08
C SER A 122 -14.97 -13.30 1.59
N SER A 123 -15.43 -12.17 2.15
CA SER A 123 -16.62 -11.45 1.69
C SER A 123 -16.43 -10.70 0.36
N TYR A 124 -15.18 -10.61 -0.14
CA TYR A 124 -14.82 -9.81 -1.30
C TYR A 124 -14.15 -10.65 -2.39
N SER A 125 -14.82 -10.75 -3.54
CA SER A 125 -14.28 -11.49 -4.68
C SER A 125 -12.93 -10.93 -5.14
N GLY A 126 -11.90 -11.77 -5.14
CA GLY A 126 -10.58 -11.45 -5.69
C GLY A 126 -9.55 -10.94 -4.69
N LEU A 127 -9.86 -10.94 -3.38
CA LEU A 127 -8.96 -10.57 -2.29
C LEU A 127 -8.50 -11.77 -1.43
N PRO A 128 -7.68 -12.70 -1.95
CA PRO A 128 -7.05 -13.73 -1.10
C PRO A 128 -6.02 -13.15 -0.12
N TYR A 129 -5.63 -11.88 -0.31
CA TYR A 129 -4.77 -11.09 0.56
C TYR A 129 -4.86 -9.61 0.17
N VAL A 130 -4.32 -8.72 1.00
CA VAL A 130 -4.24 -7.27 0.81
C VAL A 130 -2.83 -6.77 1.14
N ASN A 131 -2.26 -6.01 0.21
CA ASN A 131 -0.98 -5.32 0.39
C ASN A 131 -1.14 -3.79 0.44
N TYR A 132 -2.23 -3.27 -0.12
CA TYR A 132 -2.46 -1.83 -0.23
C TYR A 132 -3.88 -1.50 0.20
N LEU A 133 -4.02 -0.40 0.95
CA LEU A 133 -5.30 0.23 1.21
C LEU A 133 -5.33 1.64 0.64
N LYS A 134 -6.50 2.03 0.14
CA LYS A 134 -6.79 3.37 -0.33
C LYS A 134 -8.00 3.92 0.42
N PHE A 135 -7.85 5.15 0.86
CA PHE A 135 -8.83 5.91 1.60
C PHE A 135 -9.18 7.15 0.78
N VAL A 136 -10.47 7.38 0.57
CA VAL A 136 -10.98 8.55 -0.15
C VAL A 136 -11.86 9.34 0.81
N GLY A 137 -11.45 10.56 1.13
CA GLY A 137 -12.23 11.44 2.00
C GLY A 137 -13.52 11.91 1.31
N LEU A 138 -14.60 12.06 2.07
CA LEU A 138 -15.95 12.28 1.51
C LEU A 138 -16.67 13.51 2.05
N ASP A 139 -16.20 14.06 3.16
CA ASP A 139 -16.69 15.31 3.72
C ASP A 139 -15.59 15.99 4.54
N ASN A 140 -15.92 17.17 5.08
CA ASN A 140 -15.05 17.97 5.96
C ASN A 140 -15.64 18.01 7.37
N GLY A 141 -16.28 16.91 7.80
CA GLY A 141 -16.77 16.77 9.16
C GLY A 141 -15.64 16.73 10.18
N GLY A 142 -15.99 16.72 11.47
CA GLY A 142 -15.02 16.74 12.57
C GLY A 142 -14.50 18.12 12.98
N ALA A 143 -13.72 18.15 14.06
CA ALA A 143 -13.08 19.36 14.58
C ALA A 143 -11.81 19.71 13.77
N VAL A 144 -11.08 18.68 13.38
CA VAL A 144 -10.14 18.70 12.25
C VAL A 144 -10.92 18.13 11.07
N ALA A 145 -10.83 18.76 9.91
CA ALA A 145 -11.64 18.35 8.77
C ALA A 145 -11.17 16.98 8.26
N GLY A 146 -12.12 16.05 8.08
CA GLY A 146 -11.91 14.75 7.46
C GLY A 146 -11.94 13.57 8.43
N PHE A 147 -11.77 12.38 7.89
CA PHE A 147 -11.75 11.13 8.66
C PHE A 147 -10.40 10.93 9.34
N ASP A 148 -10.38 10.81 10.68
CA ASP A 148 -9.18 10.72 11.51
C ASP A 148 -8.62 9.28 11.59
N LEU A 149 -7.93 8.85 10.53
CA LEU A 149 -7.31 7.52 10.45
C LEU A 149 -6.09 7.40 11.39
N ASP A 150 -6.14 6.43 12.29
CA ASP A 150 -5.08 6.14 13.28
C ASP A 150 -4.17 5.00 12.82
N ALA A 151 -4.74 3.83 12.51
CA ALA A 151 -3.95 2.65 12.20
C ALA A 151 -4.73 1.64 11.35
N VAL A 152 -3.97 0.75 10.70
CA VAL A 152 -4.52 -0.43 10.03
C VAL A 152 -3.76 -1.68 10.48
N GLU A 153 -4.52 -2.69 10.90
CA GLU A 153 -4.03 -3.97 11.40
C GLU A 153 -4.44 -5.11 10.47
N ALA A 154 -3.47 -5.95 10.12
CA ALA A 154 -3.66 -7.26 9.54
C ALA A 154 -3.91 -8.29 10.66
N LEU A 155 -5.19 -8.60 10.93
CA LEU A 155 -5.59 -9.58 11.95
C LEU A 155 -5.10 -11.00 11.62
N ASN A 156 -4.95 -11.29 10.32
CA ASN A 156 -4.29 -12.48 9.80
C ASN A 156 -3.02 -12.08 9.02
N SER A 157 -2.01 -11.54 9.73
CA SER A 157 -0.73 -11.13 9.14
C SER A 157 0.18 -12.32 8.79
N GLY A 158 0.95 -12.18 7.72
CA GLY A 158 2.00 -13.13 7.36
C GLY A 158 3.09 -12.50 6.52
N ALA A 159 4.02 -13.35 6.07
CA ALA A 159 5.13 -12.92 5.22
C ALA A 159 4.63 -12.23 3.94
N PRO A 160 5.36 -11.24 3.40
CA PRO A 160 4.89 -10.47 2.27
C PRO A 160 4.79 -11.33 1.02
N VAL A 161 3.72 -11.17 0.24
CA VAL A 161 3.58 -11.87 -1.05
C VAL A 161 4.53 -11.23 -2.08
N PRO A 162 5.52 -11.96 -2.64
CA PRO A 162 6.45 -11.39 -3.58
C PRO A 162 5.75 -10.90 -4.84
N LEU A 163 6.07 -9.68 -5.29
CA LEU A 163 5.65 -9.22 -6.61
C LEU A 163 6.22 -10.18 -7.67
N PRO A 164 5.41 -10.65 -8.64
CA PRO A 164 5.89 -11.52 -9.69
C PRO A 164 7.10 -10.87 -10.39
N PRO A 165 8.23 -11.60 -10.60
CA PRO A 165 9.43 -11.06 -11.23
C PRO A 165 9.18 -10.42 -12.60
N ALA A 166 8.10 -10.80 -13.27
CA ALA A 166 7.66 -10.20 -14.53
C ALA A 166 7.39 -8.69 -14.42
N VAL A 167 6.85 -8.19 -13.30
CA VAL A 167 6.58 -6.76 -13.10
C VAL A 167 7.91 -5.98 -13.01
N LEU A 168 8.87 -6.51 -12.26
CA LEU A 168 10.23 -5.96 -12.18
C LEU A 168 10.97 -6.04 -13.52
N LEU A 169 10.76 -7.11 -14.29
CA LEU A 169 11.35 -7.31 -15.60
C LEU A 169 10.76 -6.38 -16.67
N LEU A 170 9.45 -6.10 -16.63
CA LEU A 170 8.81 -5.13 -17.51
C LEU A 170 9.28 -3.70 -17.22
N GLY A 171 9.38 -3.32 -15.94
CA GLY A 171 9.90 -2.01 -15.54
C GLY A 171 11.35 -1.80 -15.97
N SER A 172 12.22 -2.78 -15.71
CA SER A 172 13.64 -2.72 -16.09
C SER A 172 13.88 -2.81 -17.60
N GLY A 173 13.07 -3.59 -18.33
CA GLY A 173 13.14 -3.72 -19.79
C GLY A 173 12.85 -2.42 -20.54
N LEU A 174 11.88 -1.61 -20.07
CA LEU A 174 11.56 -0.32 -20.67
C LEU A 174 12.69 0.71 -20.52
N VAL A 175 13.31 0.76 -19.33
CA VAL A 175 14.48 1.63 -19.08
C VAL A 175 15.67 1.23 -19.95
N GLY A 176 15.90 -0.08 -20.12
CA GLY A 176 16.93 -0.62 -21.02
C GLY A 176 16.72 -0.18 -22.48
N LEU A 177 15.48 -0.20 -22.98
CA LEU A 177 15.17 0.24 -24.35
C LEU A 177 15.40 1.75 -24.56
N ILE A 178 15.10 2.59 -23.57
CA ILE A 178 15.35 4.04 -23.66
C ILE A 178 16.86 4.34 -23.70
N GLY A 179 17.66 3.63 -22.90
CA GLY A 179 19.12 3.77 -22.89
C GLY A 179 19.83 3.30 -24.18
N LEU A 180 19.23 2.36 -24.91
CA LEU A 180 19.73 1.89 -26.21
C LEU A 180 19.47 2.89 -27.35
N ARG A 181 18.40 3.71 -27.25
CA ARG A 181 18.05 4.71 -28.26
C ARG A 181 18.95 5.94 -28.23
N SER A 182 19.46 6.34 -27.07
CA SER A 182 20.30 7.54 -26.93
C SER A 182 21.75 7.37 -27.40
N ARG A 183 22.19 6.13 -27.69
CA ARG A 183 23.57 5.84 -28.18
C ARG A 183 23.71 5.78 -29.71
N LYS A 184 22.66 6.10 -30.46
CA LYS A 184 22.74 6.32 -31.91
C LYS A 184 22.51 7.79 -32.22
N SER A 185 23.54 8.60 -32.03
CA SER A 185 23.81 9.82 -32.80
C SER A 185 25.31 9.98 -32.96
#